data_AF-A0A8H5FYG4-F1
#
_entry.id   AF-A0A8H5FYG4-F1
#
_cell.length_a   1.000
_cell.length_b   1.000
_cell.length_c   1.000
_cell.angle_alpha   90.00
_cell.angle_beta   90.00
_cell.angle_gamma   90.00
#
_symmetry.space_group_name_H-M   'P 1'
#
loop_
_entity.id
_entity.type
_entity.pdbx_description
1 polymer ?
#
loop_
_entity_poly.entity_id
_entity_poly.type
_entity_poly.pdbx_seq_one_letter_code
_entity_poly.pdbx_strand_id
1 'polypeptide(L)'
;MGSIYKLYIHFYVSLLCYKCSPPADPHGVPADFPIPILFDDTSDFEYFQGALKDLSKVIQDRAIEEGESKADDLRYPNYALEGTPLELMYGESLPRLREIRAAVDPENVMGLTGGWKL
;
A
#
# COMPACT_ATOMS: atom_id res chain seq x y z
N MET A 1 18.57 -31.68 5.89
CA MET A 1 17.68 -31.42 7.05
C MET A 1 16.77 -30.28 6.64
N GLY A 2 15.56 -30.59 6.18
CA GLY A 2 14.65 -29.60 5.59
C GLY A 2 13.87 -28.86 6.68
N SER A 3 13.85 -27.54 6.61
CA SER A 3 12.82 -26.73 7.25
C SER A 3 11.99 -26.11 6.12
N ILE A 4 10.85 -26.73 5.84
CA ILE A 4 9.84 -26.15 4.96
C ILE A 4 9.18 -25.05 5.79
N TYR A 5 9.54 -23.79 5.53
CA TYR A 5 8.81 -22.66 6.07
C TYR A 5 7.35 -22.80 5.63
N LYS A 6 6.45 -23.04 6.59
CA LYS A 6 5.01 -23.03 6.34
C LYS A 6 4.62 -21.60 5.99
N LEU A 7 4.55 -21.32 4.69
CA LEU A 7 3.97 -20.09 4.17
C LEU A 7 2.44 -20.18 4.33
N TYR A 8 1.93 -19.61 5.41
CA TYR A 8 0.49 -19.42 5.60
C TYR A 8 0.05 -18.23 4.74
N ILE A 9 -0.32 -18.49 3.48
CA ILE A 9 -0.93 -17.47 2.61
C ILE A 9 -2.42 -17.40 2.93
N HIS A 10 -2.81 -16.47 3.81
CA HIS A 10 -4.20 -16.02 3.87
C HIS A 10 -4.36 -14.90 2.84
N PHE A 11 -5.10 -15.20 1.77
CA PHE A 11 -5.43 -14.28 0.67
C PHE A 11 -6.26 -13.11 1.18
N TYR A 12 -5.89 -11.88 0.82
CA TYR A 12 -6.80 -10.75 0.51
C TYR A 12 -5.98 -9.66 -0.21
N VAL A 13 -6.45 -9.25 -1.40
CA VAL A 13 -6.00 -8.08 -2.15
C VAL A 13 -6.97 -6.96 -1.81
N SER A 14 -6.49 -5.74 -1.55
CA SER A 14 -7.39 -4.62 -1.26
C SER A 14 -8.35 -4.40 -2.43
N LEU A 15 -9.64 -4.58 -2.18
CA LEU A 15 -10.74 -4.44 -3.14
C LEU A 15 -11.56 -3.18 -2.82
N LEU A 16 -11.37 -2.14 -3.64
CA LEU A 16 -12.32 -1.14 -4.18
C LEU A 16 -13.30 -0.33 -3.27
N CYS A 17 -13.16 1.01 -3.40
CA CYS A 17 -14.14 2.11 -3.60
C CYS A 17 -15.55 2.08 -2.96
N TYR A 18 -15.91 3.11 -2.19
CA TYR A 18 -17.29 3.64 -2.14
C TYR A 18 -17.40 5.12 -1.72
N LYS A 19 -18.17 5.88 -2.51
CA LYS A 19 -18.44 7.33 -2.41
C LYS A 19 -19.19 7.72 -1.12
N CYS A 20 -18.62 8.66 -0.36
CA CYS A 20 -19.32 9.68 0.44
C CYS A 20 -18.34 10.82 0.78
N SER A 21 -18.81 12.08 0.76
CA SER A 21 -18.07 13.36 0.93
C SER A 21 -16.71 13.27 1.66
N PRO A 22 -15.55 13.67 1.07
CA PRO A 22 -14.32 12.93 1.34
C PRO A 22 -13.67 13.31 2.69
N PRO A 23 -13.49 12.34 3.62
CA PRO A 23 -12.32 12.34 4.50
C PRO A 23 -11.03 12.26 3.67
N ALA A 24 -9.86 12.51 4.27
CA ALA A 24 -8.57 12.36 3.57
C ALA A 24 -8.37 10.95 2.99
N ASP A 25 -9.12 9.98 3.53
CA ASP A 25 -9.22 8.62 3.04
C ASP A 25 -10.29 8.52 1.92
N PRO A 26 -9.89 8.29 0.67
CA PRO A 26 -10.81 8.04 -0.43
C PRO A 26 -11.38 6.60 -0.43
N HIS A 27 -10.90 5.71 0.45
CA HIS A 27 -11.35 4.32 0.53
C HIS A 27 -12.73 4.25 1.21
N GLY A 28 -13.75 3.80 0.49
CA GLY A 28 -14.98 3.33 1.13
C GLY A 28 -14.69 2.00 1.83
N VAL A 29 -15.36 1.68 2.93
CA VAL A 29 -14.99 0.53 3.78
C VAL A 29 -15.27 -0.82 3.10
N PRO A 30 -14.22 -1.60 2.77
CA PRO A 30 -14.10 -2.96 3.28
C PRO A 30 -12.71 -3.25 3.89
N ALA A 31 -12.55 -4.45 4.46
CA ALA A 31 -11.41 -4.81 5.29
C ALA A 31 -10.11 -5.06 4.50
N ASP A 32 -9.11 -4.21 4.70
CA ASP A 32 -7.73 -4.47 4.30
C ASP A 32 -7.11 -5.54 5.21
N PHE A 33 -6.65 -6.64 4.63
CA PHE A 33 -5.88 -7.66 5.34
C PHE A 33 -4.45 -7.67 4.81
N PRO A 34 -3.46 -7.21 5.58
CA PRO A 34 -2.07 -7.24 5.15
C PRO A 34 -1.59 -8.69 5.00
N ILE A 35 -0.69 -8.93 4.02
CA ILE A 35 0.02 -10.20 3.86
C ILE A 35 1.39 -10.05 4.54
N PRO A 36 1.58 -10.50 5.79
CA PRO A 36 2.88 -10.44 6.44
C PRO A 36 3.81 -11.51 5.86
N ILE A 37 5.05 -11.12 5.57
CA ILE A 37 6.17 -12.05 5.43
C ILE A 37 7.06 -11.85 6.66
N LEU A 38 7.26 -12.92 7.41
CA LEU A 38 8.09 -12.93 8.61
C LEU A 38 9.36 -13.72 8.33
N PHE A 39 10.50 -13.15 8.70
CA PHE A 39 11.82 -13.75 8.54
C PHE A 39 12.73 -13.34 9.70
N ASP A 40 13.71 -14.19 10.01
CA ASP A 40 14.48 -14.10 11.26
C ASP A 40 15.81 -13.34 11.10
N ASP A 41 16.38 -13.29 9.89
CA ASP A 41 17.68 -12.67 9.60
C ASP A 41 17.52 -11.39 8.77
N THR A 42 18.02 -10.28 9.28
CA THR A 42 17.97 -8.99 8.58
C THR A 42 18.73 -8.98 7.25
N SER A 43 19.68 -9.91 7.04
CA SER A 43 20.38 -10.06 5.76
C SER A 43 19.51 -10.64 4.64
N ASP A 44 18.33 -11.19 4.96
CA ASP A 44 17.35 -11.62 3.97
C ASP A 44 16.36 -10.49 3.58
N PHE A 45 16.53 -9.27 4.10
CA PHE A 45 15.58 -8.18 3.92
C PHE A 45 15.29 -7.90 2.44
N GLU A 46 16.32 -7.72 1.62
CA GLU A 46 16.17 -7.41 0.20
C GLU A 46 15.45 -8.53 -0.55
N TYR A 47 15.73 -9.80 -0.18
CA TYR A 47 15.06 -10.96 -0.77
C TYR A 47 13.57 -10.95 -0.46
N PHE A 48 13.19 -10.83 0.82
CA PHE A 48 11.79 -10.86 1.22
C PHE A 48 11.02 -9.61 0.79
N GLN A 49 11.68 -8.44 0.75
CA GLN A 49 11.09 -7.23 0.18
C GLN A 49 10.79 -7.40 -1.32
N GLY A 50 11.70 -8.01 -2.08
CA GLY A 50 11.49 -8.36 -3.48
C GLY A 50 10.35 -9.36 -3.67
N ALA A 51 10.36 -10.46 -2.91
CA ALA A 51 9.31 -11.48 -2.95
C ALA A 51 7.91 -10.91 -2.65
N LEU A 52 7.81 -9.96 -1.70
CA LEU A 52 6.53 -9.30 -1.41
C LEU A 52 6.04 -8.43 -2.56
N LYS A 53 6.94 -7.71 -3.24
CA LYS A 53 6.61 -6.89 -4.42
C LYS A 53 6.15 -7.78 -5.58
N ASP A 54 6.86 -8.87 -5.84
CA ASP A 54 6.51 -9.83 -6.90
C ASP A 54 5.16 -10.49 -6.62
N LEU A 55 4.94 -10.95 -5.38
CA LEU A 55 3.67 -11.52 -4.95
C LEU A 55 2.53 -10.52 -5.13
N SER A 56 2.69 -9.29 -4.62
CA SER A 56 1.67 -8.24 -4.76
C SER A 56 1.33 -7.97 -6.22
N LYS A 57 2.33 -7.93 -7.10
CA LYS A 57 2.14 -7.75 -8.54
C LYS A 57 1.35 -8.90 -9.15
N VAL A 58 1.74 -10.15 -8.89
CA VAL A 58 1.07 -11.33 -9.46
C VAL A 58 -0.41 -11.36 -9.07
N ILE A 59 -0.73 -11.09 -7.80
CA ILE A 59 -2.13 -11.12 -7.38
C ILE A 59 -2.91 -9.93 -7.96
N GLN A 60 -2.31 -8.74 -8.05
CA GLN A 60 -2.94 -7.57 -8.69
C GLN A 60 -3.23 -7.84 -10.16
N ASP A 61 -2.26 -8.35 -10.93
CA ASP A 61 -2.44 -8.68 -12.35
C ASP A 61 -3.58 -9.68 -12.52
N ARG A 62 -3.64 -10.71 -11.66
CA ARG A 62 -4.73 -11.70 -11.68
C ARG A 62 -6.09 -11.10 -11.37
N ALA A 63 -6.19 -10.22 -10.37
CA ALA A 63 -7.44 -9.55 -10.02
C ALA A 63 -7.94 -8.64 -11.17
N ILE A 64 -7.03 -7.98 -11.89
CA ILE A 64 -7.35 -7.20 -13.08
C ILE A 64 -7.87 -8.12 -14.20
N GLU A 65 -7.24 -9.27 -14.45
CA GLU A 65 -7.69 -10.26 -15.44
C GLU A 65 -9.10 -10.78 -15.13
N GLU A 66 -9.41 -11.00 -13.86
CA GLU A 66 -10.71 -11.49 -13.40
C GLU A 66 -11.78 -10.38 -13.34
N GLY A 67 -11.39 -9.11 -13.54
CA GLY A 67 -12.30 -7.96 -13.49
C GLY A 67 -12.65 -7.49 -12.07
N GLU A 68 -11.93 -7.99 -11.07
CA GLU A 68 -12.12 -7.70 -9.64
C GLU A 68 -11.27 -6.50 -9.16
N SER A 69 -10.36 -5.99 -10.00
CA SER A 69 -9.53 -4.82 -9.68
C SER A 69 -9.12 -4.05 -10.93
N LYS A 70 -8.50 -2.88 -10.74
CA LYS A 70 -7.96 -2.02 -11.80
C LYS A 70 -6.53 -1.61 -11.46
N ALA A 71 -5.77 -1.23 -12.49
CA ALA A 71 -4.40 -0.75 -12.32
C ALA A 71 -4.29 0.54 -11.50
N ASP A 72 -5.35 1.35 -11.49
CA ASP A 72 -5.47 2.62 -10.79
C ASP A 72 -6.28 2.52 -9.47
N ASP A 73 -6.56 1.32 -9.00
CA ASP A 73 -7.18 1.14 -7.69
C ASP A 73 -6.25 1.71 -6.60
N LEU A 74 -6.87 2.45 -5.69
CA LEU A 74 -6.17 3.07 -4.59
C LEU A 74 -5.67 1.99 -3.63
N ARG A 75 -4.54 2.27 -2.98
CA ARG A 75 -3.87 1.44 -2.00
C ARG A 75 -3.90 2.13 -0.66
N TYR A 76 -4.18 1.39 0.40
CA TYR A 76 -4.25 1.97 1.73
C TYR A 76 -2.86 2.38 2.24
N PRO A 77 -2.61 3.67 2.58
CA PRO A 77 -1.27 4.16 2.89
C PRO A 77 -0.57 3.46 4.06
N ASN A 78 -1.32 2.89 5.01
CA ASN A 78 -0.75 2.21 6.19
C ASN A 78 -0.11 0.85 5.86
N TYR A 79 -0.45 0.25 4.71
CA TYR A 79 0.10 -1.04 4.26
C TYR A 79 0.70 -0.99 2.84
N ALA A 80 0.77 0.20 2.23
CA ALA A 80 1.35 0.36 0.91
C ALA A 80 2.85 0.01 0.91
N LEU A 81 3.29 -0.73 -0.12
CA LEU A 81 4.69 -1.12 -0.26
C LEU A 81 5.56 0.08 -0.60
N GLU A 82 6.78 0.12 -0.08
CA GLU A 82 7.77 1.14 -0.41
C GLU A 82 7.91 1.31 -1.94
N GLY A 83 7.90 2.57 -2.38
CA GLY A 83 7.92 2.94 -3.79
C GLY A 83 6.53 3.02 -4.44
N THR A 84 5.45 2.76 -3.70
CA THR A 84 4.09 3.01 -4.18
C THR A 84 3.89 4.50 -4.50
N PRO A 85 3.45 4.86 -5.73
CA PRO A 85 3.13 6.24 -6.10
C PRO A 85 2.03 6.83 -5.20
N LEU A 86 2.16 8.12 -4.86
CA LEU A 86 1.19 8.82 -4.02
C LEU A 86 -0.19 8.90 -4.66
N GLU A 87 -0.24 8.94 -6.00
CA GLU A 87 -1.46 8.96 -6.79
C GLU A 87 -2.28 7.69 -6.58
N LEU A 88 -1.59 6.54 -6.43
CA LEU A 88 -2.21 5.26 -6.10
C LEU A 88 -2.58 5.16 -4.62
N MET A 89 -2.32 6.17 -3.78
CA MET A 89 -2.71 6.15 -2.36
C MET A 89 -3.79 7.17 -2.05
N TYR A 90 -3.64 8.38 -2.59
CA TYR A 90 -4.49 9.52 -2.26
C TYR A 90 -5.40 9.96 -3.41
N GLY A 91 -5.16 9.48 -4.63
CA GLY A 91 -5.97 9.79 -5.81
C GLY A 91 -6.21 11.29 -5.98
N GLU A 92 -7.47 11.67 -6.18
CA GLU A 92 -7.89 13.06 -6.36
C GLU A 92 -7.66 13.96 -5.14
N SER A 93 -7.44 13.40 -3.95
CA SER A 93 -7.14 14.17 -2.73
C SER A 93 -5.69 14.68 -2.69
N LEU A 94 -4.79 14.13 -3.52
CA LEU A 94 -3.36 14.46 -3.47
C LEU A 94 -3.04 15.96 -3.62
N PRO A 95 -3.65 16.73 -4.56
CA PRO A 95 -3.39 18.17 -4.66
C PRO A 95 -3.77 18.93 -3.38
N ARG A 96 -4.94 18.63 -2.80
CA ARG A 96 -5.40 19.25 -1.55
C ARG A 96 -4.48 18.90 -0.37
N LEU A 97 -3.97 17.67 -0.30
CA LEU A 97 -3.04 17.27 0.75
C LEU A 97 -1.70 18.03 0.64
N ARG A 98 -1.23 18.30 -0.58
CA ARG A 98 -0.04 19.15 -0.81
C ARG A 98 -0.27 20.59 -0.36
N GLU A 99 -1.43 21.16 -0.66
CA GLU A 99 -1.81 22.50 -0.19
C GLU A 99 -1.86 22.57 1.35
N ILE A 100 -2.46 21.57 2.00
CA ILE A 100 -2.52 21.48 3.45
C ILE A 100 -1.11 21.38 4.05
N ARG A 101 -0.24 20.53 3.50
CA ARG A 101 1.16 20.43 3.95
C ARG A 101 1.88 21.77 3.82
N ALA A 102 1.76 22.46 2.68
CA ALA A 102 2.41 23.75 2.49
C ALA A 102 1.92 24.82 3.49
N ALA A 103 0.65 24.77 3.90
CA ALA A 103 0.08 25.69 4.87
C ALA A 103 0.43 25.35 6.33
N VAL A 104 0.50 24.06 6.67
CA VAL A 104 0.65 23.58 8.06
C VAL A 104 2.10 23.26 8.43
N ASP A 105 2.89 22.74 7.49
CA ASP A 105 4.29 22.36 7.67
C ASP A 105 5.18 23.00 6.59
N PRO A 106 5.24 24.35 6.53
CA PRO A 106 5.97 25.08 5.48
C PRO A 106 7.49 24.81 5.51
N GLU A 107 8.05 24.51 6.68
CA GLU A 107 9.46 24.19 6.87
C GLU A 107 9.77 22.70 6.69
N ASN A 108 8.75 21.89 6.37
CA ASN A 108 8.88 20.46 6.14
C ASN A 108 9.49 19.69 7.32
N VAL A 109 9.18 20.08 8.55
CA VAL A 109 9.65 19.45 9.78
C VAL A 109 9.12 18.02 9.85
N MET A 110 7.84 17.80 9.50
CA MET A 110 7.24 16.46 9.48
C MET A 110 7.77 15.61 8.33
N GLY A 111 8.26 16.23 7.25
CA GLY A 111 8.97 15.50 6.20
C GLY A 111 10.28 14.87 6.64
N LEU A 112 10.82 15.21 7.81
CA LEU A 112 12.02 14.60 8.37
C LEU A 112 11.75 13.27 9.09
N THR A 113 10.49 12.95 9.39
CA THR A 113 10.12 11.67 10.02
C THR A 113 10.05 10.53 8.99
N GLY A 114 9.68 9.31 9.42
CA GLY A 114 9.29 8.26 8.48
C GLY A 114 8.00 8.60 7.70
N GLY A 115 7.56 7.68 6.82
CA GLY A 115 6.29 7.79 6.09
C GLY A 115 6.38 8.47 4.73
N TRP A 116 5.22 8.59 4.06
CA TRP A 116 5.09 9.08 2.69
C TRP A 116 5.39 10.58 2.56
N LYS A 117 6.18 10.94 1.54
CA LYS A 117 6.57 12.33 1.28
C LYS A 117 5.60 12.95 0.28
N LEU A 118 4.78 13.90 0.72
CA LEU A 118 3.79 14.61 -0.12
C LEU A 118 4.42 15.63 -1.07
#